data_AF-A0A411YCI3-F1
#
_entry.id   AF-A0A411YCI3-F1
#
_cell.length_a   1.000
_cell.length_b   1.000
_cell.length_c   1.000
_cell.angle_alpha   90.00
_cell.angle_beta   90.00
_cell.angle_gamma   90.00
#
_symmetry.space_group_name_H-M   'P 1'
#
loop_
_entity.id
_entity.type
_entity.pdbx_description
1 polymer ?
#
loop_
_entity_poly.entity_id
_entity_poly.type
_entity_poly.pdbx_seq_one_letter_code
_entity_poly.pdbx_strand_id
1 'polypeptide(L)'
;MATVFVDYSRVGHAEQFSVNLTGPELAQVREGDMIGLRGDDVAAATARVTSIDGARARVVVLDHPVVEVTPRLLRQLRERGEATIHEAQLDGDDGLEARSQLWLHDGGRGWWLATVRERDGDRYRLDVQSEGTAPRR
;
A
#
# COMPACT_ATOMS: atom_id res chain seq x y z
N MET A 1 -8.18 -0.77 7.44
CA MET A 1 -8.15 -0.89 5.97
C MET A 1 -8.84 -2.20 5.59
N ALA A 2 -9.88 -2.17 4.74
CA ALA A 2 -10.53 -3.40 4.27
C ALA A 2 -9.60 -4.14 3.30
N THR A 3 -9.67 -5.47 3.26
CA THR A 3 -8.89 -6.30 2.33
C THR A 3 -9.86 -7.10 1.47
N VAL A 4 -9.75 -6.99 0.15
CA VAL A 4 -10.63 -7.62 -0.83
C VAL A 4 -9.87 -8.69 -1.61
N PHE A 5 -10.51 -9.83 -1.82
CA PHE A 5 -9.95 -10.92 -2.63
C PHE A 5 -10.17 -10.67 -4.13
N VAL A 6 -9.15 -10.93 -4.93
CA VAL A 6 -9.11 -10.72 -6.38
C VAL A 6 -8.57 -11.99 -7.05
N ASP A 7 -9.32 -12.51 -8.01
CA ASP A 7 -8.86 -13.56 -8.93
C ASP A 7 -8.02 -12.87 -10.03
N TYR A 8 -6.69 -12.88 -9.88
CA TYR A 8 -5.80 -12.17 -10.81
C TYR A 8 -5.67 -12.89 -12.15
N SER A 9 -5.96 -14.19 -12.17
CA SER A 9 -6.07 -14.99 -13.40
C SER A 9 -7.12 -14.42 -14.37
N ARG A 10 -8.10 -13.64 -13.89
CA ARG A 10 -9.12 -12.97 -14.74
C ARG A 10 -8.83 -11.53 -15.12
N VAL A 11 -8.06 -10.80 -14.30
CA VAL A 11 -7.75 -9.37 -14.55
C VAL A 11 -6.38 -9.15 -15.18
N GLY A 12 -5.48 -10.15 -15.12
CA GLY A 12 -4.13 -10.04 -15.68
C GLY A 12 -3.31 -8.93 -14.99
N HIS A 13 -2.40 -8.30 -15.75
CA HIS A 13 -1.58 -7.16 -15.29
C HIS A 13 -2.33 -5.82 -15.36
N ALA A 14 -3.65 -5.80 -15.20
CA ALA A 14 -4.42 -4.57 -15.28
C ALA A 14 -4.20 -3.70 -14.03
N GLU A 15 -3.75 -2.46 -14.23
CA GLU A 15 -3.63 -1.45 -13.17
C GLU A 15 -5.00 -0.92 -12.70
N GLN A 16 -6.06 -1.17 -13.47
CA GLN A 16 -7.42 -0.79 -13.11
C GLN A 16 -8.41 -1.91 -13.43
N PHE A 17 -9.19 -2.32 -12.44
CA PHE A 17 -10.22 -3.35 -12.63
C PHE A 17 -11.36 -3.20 -11.62
N SER A 18 -12.33 -4.10 -11.68
CA SER A 18 -13.44 -4.13 -10.74
C SER A 18 -13.34 -5.35 -9.83
N VAL A 19 -13.58 -5.13 -8.55
CA VAL A 19 -13.63 -6.18 -7.52
C VAL A 19 -15.05 -6.31 -6.99
N ASN A 20 -15.43 -7.52 -6.59
CA ASN A 20 -16.70 -7.75 -5.92
C ASN A 20 -16.49 -7.61 -4.42
N LEU A 21 -17.31 -6.77 -3.80
CA LEU A 21 -17.37 -6.61 -2.35
C LEU A 21 -18.37 -7.62 -1.77
N THR A 22 -17.98 -8.21 -0.65
CA THR A 22 -18.80 -9.10 0.18
C THR A 22 -19.52 -8.29 1.27
N GLY A 23 -20.46 -8.92 2.00
CA GLY A 23 -21.25 -8.25 3.04
C GLY A 23 -20.44 -7.43 4.05
N PRO A 24 -19.35 -7.96 4.62
CA PRO A 24 -18.49 -7.19 5.53
C PRO A 24 -17.78 -6.01 4.86
N GLU A 25 -17.36 -6.13 3.60
CA GLU A 25 -16.65 -5.10 2.85
C GLU A 25 -17.61 -3.99 2.40
N LEU A 26 -18.82 -4.34 1.97
CA LEU A 26 -19.90 -3.40 1.64
C LEU A 26 -20.21 -2.43 2.79
N ALA A 27 -20.14 -2.91 4.02
CA ALA A 27 -20.37 -2.08 5.20
C ALA A 27 -19.23 -1.06 5.44
N GLN A 28 -18.01 -1.35 4.96
CA GLN A 28 -16.78 -0.65 5.36
C GLN A 28 -16.12 0.16 4.25
N VAL A 29 -16.27 -0.25 2.99
CA VAL A 29 -15.59 0.36 1.84
C VAL A 29 -16.43 1.47 1.24
N ARG A 30 -15.81 2.61 0.95
CA ARG A 30 -16.38 3.79 0.32
C ARG A 30 -15.54 4.23 -0.88
N GLU A 31 -16.12 5.06 -1.73
CA GLU A 31 -15.36 5.69 -2.83
C GLU A 31 -14.27 6.58 -2.26
N GLY A 32 -13.08 6.52 -2.88
CA GLY A 32 -11.89 7.20 -2.39
C GLY A 32 -11.10 6.43 -1.34
N ASP A 33 -11.65 5.35 -0.78
CA ASP A 33 -10.94 4.54 0.22
C ASP A 33 -9.76 3.79 -0.38
N MET A 34 -8.77 3.56 0.48
CA MET A 34 -7.69 2.62 0.24
C MET A 34 -8.08 1.23 0.72
N ILE A 35 -7.87 0.23 -0.13
CA ILE A 35 -8.11 -1.18 0.19
C ILE A 35 -6.88 -2.02 -0.12
N GLY A 36 -6.71 -3.09 0.65
CA GLY A 36 -5.74 -4.13 0.32
C GLY A 36 -6.34 -5.09 -0.70
N LEU A 37 -5.58 -5.50 -1.69
CA LEU A 37 -5.93 -6.55 -2.64
C LEU A 37 -5.13 -7.80 -2.32
N ARG A 38 -5.78 -8.95 -2.30
CA ARG A 38 -5.13 -10.27 -2.19
C ARG A 38 -5.62 -11.18 -3.29
N GLY A 39 -4.72 -11.94 -3.90
CA GLY A 39 -5.08 -12.92 -4.91
C GLY A 39 -4.47 -14.28 -4.69
N ASP A 40 -4.87 -15.19 -5.57
CA ASP A 40 -4.38 -16.54 -5.73
C ASP A 40 -2.95 -16.59 -6.30
N ASP A 41 -2.63 -15.74 -7.27
CA ASP A 41 -1.40 -15.85 -8.07
C ASP A 41 -0.43 -14.65 -7.99
N VAL A 42 -0.70 -13.65 -7.16
CA VAL A 42 0.14 -12.45 -7.05
C VAL A 42 0.30 -11.95 -5.63
N ALA A 43 1.43 -11.26 -5.42
CA ALA A 43 1.70 -10.55 -4.20
C ALA A 43 0.55 -9.56 -3.90
N ALA A 44 0.20 -9.47 -2.62
CA ALA A 44 -0.84 -8.54 -2.19
C ALA A 44 -0.46 -7.10 -2.57
N ALA A 45 -1.43 -6.38 -3.12
CA ALA A 45 -1.27 -5.03 -3.62
C ALA A 45 -2.16 -4.08 -2.83
N THR A 46 -1.98 -2.78 -3.01
CA THR A 46 -2.91 -1.78 -2.48
C THR A 46 -3.63 -1.14 -3.64
N ALA A 47 -4.89 -0.77 -3.45
CA ALA A 47 -5.64 -0.09 -4.50
C ALA A 47 -6.54 0.99 -3.92
N ARG A 48 -6.82 2.00 -4.75
CA ARG A 48 -7.80 3.04 -4.44
C ARG A 48 -9.12 2.74 -5.10
N VAL A 49 -10.21 2.83 -4.33
CA VAL A 49 -11.57 2.73 -4.85
C VAL A 49 -11.91 4.02 -5.57
N THR A 50 -12.21 3.91 -6.86
CA THR A 50 -12.57 5.02 -7.74
C THR A 50 -14.08 5.20 -7.90
N SER A 51 -14.84 4.11 -7.83
CA SER A 51 -16.29 4.14 -7.78
C SER A 51 -16.88 2.86 -7.18
N ILE A 52 -18.10 2.94 -6.67
CA ILE A 52 -18.86 1.77 -6.18
C ILE A 52 -20.24 1.76 -6.83
N ASP A 53 -20.60 0.62 -7.45
CA ASP A 53 -21.91 0.34 -7.98
C ASP A 53 -22.46 -0.95 -7.37
N GLY A 54 -23.39 -0.81 -6.41
CA GLY A 54 -23.92 -1.92 -5.63
C GLY A 54 -22.82 -2.67 -4.89
N ALA A 55 -22.60 -3.94 -5.26
CA ALA A 55 -21.57 -4.80 -4.69
C ALA A 55 -20.25 -4.78 -5.48
N ARG A 56 -20.08 -3.88 -6.44
CA ARG A 56 -18.91 -3.84 -7.31
C ARG A 56 -18.15 -2.55 -7.13
N ALA A 57 -16.88 -2.64 -6.76
CA ALA A 57 -15.98 -1.50 -6.63
C ALA A 57 -15.00 -1.45 -7.79
N ARG A 58 -14.87 -0.30 -8.44
CA ARG A 58 -13.81 -0.06 -9.42
C ARG A 58 -12.58 0.44 -8.70
N VAL A 59 -11.44 -0.18 -8.94
CA VAL A 59 -10.21 0.07 -8.20
C VAL A 59 -9.06 0.33 -9.15
N VAL A 60 -8.14 1.19 -8.72
CA VAL A 60 -6.85 1.41 -9.37
C VAL A 60 -5.79 0.85 -8.44
N VAL A 61 -5.06 -0.16 -8.91
CA VAL A 61 -3.90 -0.72 -8.21
C VAL A 61 -2.85 0.37 -8.12
N LEU A 62 -2.36 0.55 -6.92
CA LEU A 62 -1.21 1.39 -6.66
C LEU A 62 -0.08 0.41 -6.35
N ASP A 63 0.83 0.25 -7.31
CA ASP A 63 2.13 -0.37 -7.06
C ASP A 63 2.86 0.52 -6.08
N HIS A 64 2.67 0.24 -4.80
CA HIS A 64 3.38 0.93 -3.73
C HIS A 64 4.72 0.25 -3.56
N PRO A 65 5.83 1.00 -3.72
CA PRO A 65 7.16 0.47 -3.47
C PRO A 65 7.24 -0.18 -2.09
N VAL A 66 8.03 -1.25 -2.01
CA VAL A 66 8.35 -1.90 -0.75
C VAL A 66 9.78 -1.54 -0.38
N VAL A 67 9.96 -1.01 0.83
CA VAL A 67 11.26 -0.59 1.34
C VAL A 67 11.60 -1.38 2.58
N GLU A 68 12.74 -2.06 2.54
CA GLU A 68 13.33 -2.66 3.73
C GLU A 68 13.97 -1.57 4.59
N VAL A 69 13.56 -1.51 5.85
CA VAL A 69 14.04 -0.56 6.84
C VAL A 69 14.69 -1.28 8.01
N THR A 70 15.68 -0.65 8.63
CA THR A 70 16.27 -1.25 9.83
C THR A 70 15.26 -1.26 10.99
N PRO A 71 15.34 -2.25 11.91
CA PRO A 71 14.50 -2.26 13.12
C PRO A 71 14.63 -0.98 13.96
N ARG A 72 15.78 -0.30 13.89
CA ARG A 72 15.99 0.99 14.55
C ARG A 72 15.18 2.12 13.91
N LEU A 73 15.18 2.22 12.59
CA LEU A 73 14.40 3.23 11.86
C LEU A 73 12.91 3.01 12.11
N LEU A 74 12.50 1.76 12.13
CA LEU A 74 11.16 1.35 12.46
C LEU A 74 10.73 1.72 13.90
N ARG A 75 11.62 1.56 14.87
CA ARG A 75 11.35 2.02 16.24
C ARG A 75 11.17 3.53 16.30
N GLN A 76 12.03 4.28 15.59
CA GLN A 76 11.92 5.74 15.49
C GLN A 76 10.59 6.15 14.85
N LEU A 77 10.15 5.42 13.83
CA LEU A 77 8.84 5.59 13.21
C LEU A 77 7.69 5.42 14.20
N ARG A 78 7.72 4.36 15.01
CA ARG A 78 6.67 4.12 16.02
C ARG A 78 6.66 5.18 17.11
N GLU A 79 7.82 5.71 17.48
CA GLU A 79 7.95 6.71 18.55
C GLU A 79 7.62 8.14 18.08
N ARG A 80 7.90 8.47 16.81
CA ARG A 80 7.87 9.86 16.31
C ARG A 80 6.86 10.09 15.19
N GLY A 81 6.33 9.03 14.57
CA GLY A 81 5.41 9.12 13.43
C GLY A 81 6.07 9.52 12.10
N GLU A 82 7.36 9.86 12.12
CA GLU A 82 8.09 10.40 10.97
C GLU A 82 9.41 9.65 10.76
N ALA A 83 9.78 9.39 9.49
CA ALA A 83 11.11 8.89 9.12
C ALA A 83 11.62 9.52 7.84
N THR A 84 12.90 9.26 7.59
CA THR A 84 13.53 9.53 6.32
C THR A 84 14.09 8.23 5.75
N ILE A 85 13.82 7.97 4.48
CA ILE A 85 14.46 6.91 3.71
C ILE A 85 15.25 7.52 2.54
N HIS A 86 16.22 6.77 2.04
CA HIS A 86 17.00 7.13 0.87
C HIS A 86 16.45 6.45 -0.38
N GLU A 87 16.57 7.11 -1.53
CA GLU A 87 16.16 6.56 -2.83
C GLU A 87 16.82 5.21 -3.15
N ALA A 88 18.08 5.03 -2.79
CA ALA A 88 18.81 3.77 -2.88
C ALA A 88 18.22 2.60 -2.07
N GLN A 89 17.23 2.83 -1.20
CA GLN A 89 16.49 1.78 -0.50
C GLN A 89 15.21 1.34 -1.23
N LEU A 90 14.83 2.06 -2.28
CA LEU A 90 13.77 1.66 -3.20
C LEU A 90 14.34 0.67 -4.21
N ASP A 91 13.53 -0.30 -4.63
CA ASP A 91 13.95 -1.34 -5.58
C ASP A 91 13.82 -0.81 -7.02
N GLY A 92 14.57 0.24 -7.33
CA GLY A 92 14.62 0.88 -8.66
C GLY A 92 14.11 2.32 -8.74
N ASP A 93 13.73 2.72 -9.96
CA ASP A 93 13.42 4.08 -10.42
C ASP A 93 12.02 4.56 -9.98
N ASP A 94 11.66 4.30 -8.72
CA ASP A 94 10.30 4.46 -8.19
C ASP A 94 9.83 5.92 -8.12
N GLY A 95 10.73 6.88 -8.33
CA GLY A 95 10.40 8.28 -8.63
C GLY A 95 9.34 8.89 -7.72
N LEU A 96 9.42 8.62 -6.41
CA LEU A 96 8.33 8.94 -5.50
C LEU A 96 8.12 10.46 -5.37
N GLU A 97 6.87 10.87 -5.30
CA GLU A 97 6.48 12.26 -5.15
C GLU A 97 5.79 12.48 -3.80
N ALA A 98 5.59 13.75 -3.43
CA ALA A 98 4.79 14.05 -2.26
C ALA A 98 3.39 13.41 -2.39
N ARG A 99 2.95 12.75 -1.33
CA ARG A 99 1.73 11.92 -1.19
C ARG A 99 1.82 10.51 -1.81
N SER A 100 2.93 10.12 -2.43
CA SER A 100 3.15 8.71 -2.79
C SER A 100 3.10 7.84 -1.53
N GLN A 101 2.56 6.63 -1.63
CA GLN A 101 2.54 5.70 -0.51
C GLN A 101 3.48 4.54 -0.79
N LEU A 102 4.07 4.01 0.27
CA LEU A 102 5.00 2.88 0.23
C LEU A 102 4.83 2.00 1.46
N TRP A 103 5.25 0.75 1.34
CA TRP A 103 5.30 -0.20 2.44
C TRP A 103 6.69 -0.25 3.03
N LEU A 104 6.77 -0.17 4.36
CA LEU A 104 8.00 -0.35 5.13
C LEU A 104 7.97 -1.71 5.83
N HIS A 105 9.06 -2.47 5.79
CA HIS A 105 9.21 -3.71 6.56
C HIS A 105 10.62 -3.84 7.13
N ASP A 106 10.78 -4.54 8.27
CA ASP A 106 12.07 -4.68 8.96
C ASP A 106 12.76 -6.04 8.75
N GLY A 107 12.40 -6.74 7.68
CA GLY A 107 12.78 -8.15 7.46
C GLY A 107 12.13 -9.15 8.43
N GLY A 108 11.37 -8.67 9.41
CA GLY A 108 10.57 -9.45 10.35
C GLY A 108 9.11 -9.60 9.90
N ARG A 109 8.18 -9.55 10.88
CA ARG A 109 6.74 -9.68 10.63
C ARG A 109 6.00 -8.35 10.55
N GLY A 110 6.65 -7.26 10.91
CA GLY A 110 5.98 -5.97 10.98
C GLY A 110 5.99 -5.28 9.62
N TRP A 111 4.85 -4.69 9.26
CA TRP A 111 4.69 -3.92 8.04
C TRP A 111 3.98 -2.62 8.35
N TRP A 112 4.37 -1.55 7.68
CA TRP A 112 3.80 -0.23 7.92
C TRP A 112 3.53 0.49 6.61
N LEU A 113 2.35 1.10 6.52
CA LEU A 113 2.05 1.99 5.43
C LEU A 113 2.57 3.38 5.77
N ALA A 114 3.36 3.93 4.86
CA ALA A 114 3.91 5.27 4.95
C ALA A 114 3.49 6.09 3.75
N THR A 115 3.36 7.41 3.95
CA THR A 115 3.10 8.38 2.89
C THR A 115 4.28 9.33 2.81
N VAL A 116 4.82 9.54 1.61
CA VAL A 116 5.84 10.56 1.36
C VAL A 116 5.23 11.92 1.64
N ARG A 117 5.80 12.64 2.59
CA ARG A 117 5.44 14.02 2.90
C ARG A 117 6.15 14.97 1.96
N GLU A 118 7.44 14.75 1.75
CA GLU A 118 8.28 15.55 0.88
C GLU A 118 9.50 14.77 0.38
N ARG A 119 9.99 15.17 -0.79
CA ARG A 119 11.26 14.73 -1.37
C ARG A 119 12.25 15.89 -1.29
N ASP A 120 13.44 15.63 -0.74
CA ASP A 120 14.57 16.55 -0.71
C ASP A 120 15.78 15.85 -1.34
N GLY A 121 15.97 16.07 -2.64
CA GLY A 121 16.97 15.36 -3.43
C GLY A 121 16.71 13.85 -3.47
N ASP A 122 17.61 13.08 -2.88
CA ASP A 122 17.59 11.61 -2.78
C ASP A 122 16.94 11.09 -1.49
N ARG A 123 16.35 11.99 -0.68
CA ARG A 123 15.71 11.65 0.60
C ARG A 123 14.21 11.88 0.55
N TYR A 124 13.48 10.92 1.11
CA TYR A 124 12.04 11.00 1.28
C TYR A 124 11.70 11.09 2.74
N ARG A 125 11.03 12.17 3.17
CA ARG A 125 10.41 12.23 4.50
C ARG A 125 9.04 11.60 4.43
N LEU A 126 8.74 10.75 5.41
CA LEU A 126 7.54 9.93 5.42
C LEU A 126 6.73 10.20 6.68
N ASP A 127 5.42 10.32 6.53
CA ASP A 127 4.45 10.22 7.63
C ASP A 127 3.94 8.77 7.69
N VAL A 128 4.07 8.12 8.84
CA VAL A 128 3.63 6.73 9.03
C VAL A 128 2.24 6.69 9.63
N GLN A 129 1.34 5.99 8.95
CA GLN A 129 -0.09 6.00 9.29
C GLN A 129 -0.45 4.90 10.28
N SER A 130 -0.09 3.64 10.00
CA SER A 130 -0.46 2.51 10.84
C SER A 130 0.35 1.26 10.55
N GLU A 131 0.55 0.44 11.58
CA GLU A 131 0.99 -0.95 11.44
C GLU A 131 -0.08 -1.73 10.67
N GLY A 132 0.35 -2.37 9.59
CA GLY A 132 -0.48 -3.12 8.67
C GLY A 132 -0.07 -4.58 8.63
N THR A 133 -0.86 -5.38 7.90
CA THR A 133 -0.48 -6.75 7.61
C THR A 133 0.36 -6.74 6.34
N ALA A 134 1.47 -7.50 6.35
CA ALA A 134 2.30 -7.76 5.19
C ALA A 134 1.48 -7.96 3.92
N PRO A 135 1.84 -7.30 2.80
CA PRO A 135 1.48 -7.86 1.53
C PRO A 135 2.13 -9.25 1.47
N ARG A 136 1.30 -10.31 1.44
CA ARG A 136 1.81 -11.66 1.28
C ARG A 136 2.38 -11.75 -0.13
N ARG A 137 3.67 -12.04 -0.24
CA ARG A 137 4.31 -12.47 -1.50
C ARG A 137 3.59 -13.69 -2.05
#